data_AF-A0A8J3B0P5-F1
#
_entry.id   AF-A0A8J3B0P5-F1
#
_cell.length_a   1.000
_cell.length_b   1.000
_cell.length_c   1.000
_cell.angle_alpha   90.00
_cell.angle_beta   90.00
_cell.angle_gamma   90.00
#
_symmetry.space_group_name_H-M   'P 1'
#
loop_
_entity.id
_entity.type
_entity.pdbx_description
1 polymer ?
#
loop_
_entity_poly.entity_id
_entity_poly.type
_entity_poly.pdbx_seq_one_letter_code
_entity_poly.pdbx_strand_id
1 'polypeptide(L)' 'MSKAMSESEFLEFADGQIAIIDGFLAEHGPAGGFCCSCGQLQPCPQRGMLELRRRHYERWIASTRAARRALSSDADR' A
#
# COMPACT_ATOMS: atom_id res chain seq x y z
N MET A 1 15.48 3.29 21.68
CA MET A 1 14.72 4.42 21.09
C MET A 1 14.53 4.10 19.62
N SER A 2 13.28 4.08 19.12
CA SER A 2 13.04 3.93 17.68
C SER A 2 13.46 5.21 16.98
N LYS A 3 14.38 5.13 16.00
CA LYS A 3 14.76 6.27 15.18
C LYS A 3 13.57 6.62 14.28
N ALA A 4 13.16 7.89 14.25
CA ALA A 4 12.16 8.34 13.30
C ALA A 4 12.69 8.11 11.87
N MET A 5 11.88 7.44 11.06
CA MET A 5 12.18 7.15 9.65
C MET A 5 12.12 8.43 8.83
N SER A 6 13.07 8.63 7.93
CA SER A 6 13.07 9.75 6.98
C SER A 6 11.95 9.61 5.96
N GLU A 7 11.61 10.71 5.28
CA GLU A 7 10.59 10.71 4.24
C GLU A 7 10.92 9.73 3.09
N SER A 8 12.17 9.71 2.64
CA SER A 8 12.62 8.81 1.57
C SER A 8 12.53 7.35 1.99
N GLU A 9 12.98 7.02 3.22
CA GLU A 9 12.88 5.66 3.77
C GLU A 9 11.40 5.24 3.90
N PHE A 10 10.51 6.17 4.28
CA PHE A 10 9.08 5.90 4.35
C PHE A 10 8.47 5.62 2.98
N LEU A 11 8.81 6.42 1.96
CA LEU A 11 8.29 6.25 0.61
C LEU A 11 8.76 4.92 0.00
N GLU A 12 10.05 4.58 0.15
CA GLU A 12 10.59 3.30 -0.30
C GLU A 12 9.91 2.12 0.41
N PHE A 13 9.73 2.23 1.72
CA PHE A 13 9.00 1.22 2.49
C PHE A 13 7.55 1.07 2.00
N ALA A 14 6.82 2.18 1.82
CA ALA A 14 5.42 2.15 1.39
C ALA A 14 5.26 1.57 -0.02
N ASP A 15 6.15 1.93 -0.97
CA ASP A 15 6.17 1.37 -2.32
C ASP A 15 6.46 -0.15 -2.26
N GLY A 16 7.41 -0.58 -1.42
CA GLY A 16 7.70 -2.00 -1.19
C GLY A 16 6.50 -2.78 -0.62
N GLN A 17 5.76 -2.18 0.32
CA GLN A 17 4.54 -2.79 0.86
C GLN A 17 3.45 -2.95 -0.21
N ILE A 18 3.29 -1.96 -1.11
CA ILE A 18 2.36 -2.08 -2.23
C ILE A 18 2.76 -3.24 -3.14
N ALA A 19 4.03 -3.37 -3.50
CA ALA A 19 4.51 -4.47 -4.35
C ALA A 19 4.22 -5.85 -3.74
N ILE A 20 4.43 -6.00 -2.43
CA ILE A 20 4.09 -7.24 -1.70
C ILE A 20 2.58 -7.51 -1.74
N ILE A 21 1.76 -6.49 -1.50
CA ILE A 21 0.30 -6.62 -1.51
C ILE A 21 -0.21 -6.97 -2.91
N ASP A 22 0.36 -6.38 -3.95
CA ASP A 22 0.01 -6.68 -5.34
C ASP A 22 0.33 -8.14 -5.70
N GLY A 23 1.45 -8.67 -5.20
CA GLY A 23 1.77 -10.10 -5.28
C GLY A 23 0.69 -10.97 -4.65
N PHE A 24 0.29 -10.69 -3.41
CA PHE A 24 -0.80 -11.43 -2.76
C PHE A 24 -2.14 -11.27 -3.49
N LEU A 25 -2.49 -10.07 -3.97
CA LEU A 25 -3.74 -9.86 -4.70
C LEU A 25 -3.79 -10.64 -6.02
N ALA A 26 -2.64 -10.83 -6.69
CA ALA A 26 -2.52 -11.67 -7.87
C ALA A 26 -2.78 -13.15 -7.53
N GLU A 27 -2.19 -13.65 -6.44
CA GLU A 27 -2.41 -15.03 -5.98
C GLU A 27 -3.85 -15.27 -5.53
N HIS A 28 -4.51 -14.28 -4.94
CA HIS A 28 -5.87 -14.42 -4.43
C HIS A 28 -6.94 -14.39 -5.54
N GLY A 29 -6.56 -13.97 -6.76
CA GLY A 29 -7.40 -13.96 -7.96
C GLY A 29 -8.66 -13.07 -7.84
N PRO A 30 -9.32 -12.74 -8.96
CA PRO A 30 -10.67 -12.18 -8.92
C PRO A 30 -11.68 -13.24 -8.45
N ALA A 31 -12.78 -12.81 -7.85
CA ALA A 31 -13.88 -13.73 -7.48
C ALA A 31 -14.41 -14.42 -8.75
N GLY A 32 -14.35 -15.76 -8.80
CA GLY A 32 -14.74 -16.51 -9.99
C GLY A 32 -14.46 -18.02 -9.96
N GLY A 33 -13.59 -18.50 -9.06
CA GLY A 33 -13.38 -19.93 -8.80
C GLY A 33 -14.11 -20.43 -7.54
N PHE A 34 -14.00 -21.73 -7.23
CA PHE A 34 -14.54 -22.31 -5.98
C PHE A 34 -13.64 -22.00 -4.77
N CYS A 35 -12.32 -22.16 -4.91
CA CYS A 35 -11.33 -21.89 -3.87
C CYS A 35 -10.27 -20.89 -4.32
N CYS A 36 -9.81 -20.08 -3.37
CA CYS A 36 -8.64 -19.22 -3.43
C CYS A 36 -7.35 -20.04 -3.25
N SER A 37 -6.22 -19.53 -3.73
CA SER A 37 -4.89 -20.11 -3.51
C SER A 37 -4.52 -20.25 -2.02
N CYS A 38 -5.07 -19.39 -1.16
CA CYS A 38 -4.94 -19.49 0.30
C CYS A 38 -5.82 -20.58 0.95
N GLY A 39 -6.51 -21.42 0.14
CA GLY A 39 -7.34 -22.53 0.62
C GLY A 39 -8.74 -22.14 1.10
N GLN A 40 -9.09 -20.85 1.06
CA GLN A 40 -10.42 -20.35 1.44
C GLN A 40 -11.38 -20.33 0.25
N LEU A 41 -12.70 -20.42 0.51
CA LEU A 41 -13.70 -20.25 -0.54
C LEU A 41 -13.66 -18.83 -1.12
N GLN A 42 -14.00 -18.71 -2.41
CA GLN A 42 -14.18 -17.41 -3.03
C GLN A 42 -15.60 -16.84 -2.71
N PRO A 43 -15.74 -15.51 -2.57
CA PRO A 43 -14.68 -14.50 -2.59
C PRO A 43 -13.78 -14.61 -1.36
N CYS A 44 -12.46 -14.61 -1.57
CA CYS A 44 -11.50 -14.76 -0.49
C CYS A 44 -11.64 -13.62 0.55
N PRO A 45 -11.89 -13.91 1.84
CA PRO A 45 -12.05 -12.88 2.88
C PRO A 45 -10.82 -11.96 3.03
N GLN A 46 -9.62 -12.49 2.77
CA GLN A 46 -8.37 -11.73 2.88
C GLN A 46 -8.19 -10.72 1.74
N ARG A 47 -8.83 -10.94 0.58
CA ARG A 47 -8.70 -10.05 -0.58
C ARG A 47 -9.14 -8.62 -0.24
N GLY A 48 -10.28 -8.45 0.43
CA GLY A 48 -10.77 -7.13 0.83
C GLY A 48 -9.82 -6.40 1.78
N MET A 49 -9.18 -7.14 2.69
CA MET A 49 -8.17 -6.58 3.61
C MET A 49 -6.89 -6.16 2.88
N LEU A 50 -6.44 -6.96 1.90
CA LEU A 50 -5.30 -6.62 1.06
C LEU A 50 -5.57 -5.36 0.24
N GLU A 51 -6.74 -5.26 -0.40
CA GLU A 51 -7.15 -4.07 -1.15
C GLU A 51 -7.25 -2.82 -0.26
N LEU A 52 -7.77 -2.96 0.96
CA LEU A 52 -7.82 -1.86 1.92
C LEU A 52 -6.41 -1.40 2.32
N ARG A 53 -5.51 -2.34 2.57
CA ARG A 53 -4.12 -2.05 2.94
C ARG A 53 -3.36 -1.41 1.79
N ARG A 54 -3.58 -1.85 0.54
CA ARG A 54 -3.04 -1.21 -0.67
C ARG A 54 -3.43 0.26 -0.74
N ARG A 55 -4.74 0.54 -0.63
CA ARG A 55 -5.30 1.91 -0.64
C ARG A 55 -4.82 2.78 0.52
N HIS A 56 -4.39 2.17 1.62
CA HIS A 56 -3.83 2.89 2.76
C HIS A 56 -2.43 3.42 2.43
N TYR A 57 -1.54 2.57 1.91
CA TYR A 57 -0.20 2.99 1.49
C TYR A 57 -0.24 3.99 0.33
N GLU A 58 -1.12 3.80 -0.66
CA GLU A 58 -1.29 4.77 -1.75
C GLU A 58 -1.67 6.16 -1.24
N ARG A 59 -2.61 6.23 -0.29
CA ARG A 59 -3.01 7.50 0.33
C ARG A 59 -1.85 8.14 1.08
N TRP A 60 -1.11 7.37 1.84
CA TRP A 60 0.07 7.85 2.55
C TRP A 60 1.15 8.39 1.62
N ILE A 61 1.51 7.67 0.56
CA ILE A 61 2.46 8.15 -0.45
C ILE A 61 1.98 9.47 -1.07
N ALA A 62 0.71 9.54 -1.45
CA ALA A 62 0.13 10.75 -2.04
C ALA A 62 0.19 11.95 -1.06
N SER A 63 -0.19 11.74 0.20
CA SER A 63 -0.13 12.76 1.25
C SER A 63 1.29 13.22 1.53
N THR A 64 2.26 12.30 1.64
CA THR A 64 3.67 12.64 1.89
C THR A 64 4.25 13.47 0.74
N ARG A 65 4.02 13.05 -0.52
CA ARG A 65 4.45 13.81 -1.69
C ARG A 65 3.79 15.18 -1.79
N ALA A 66 2.52 15.29 -1.40
CA ALA A 66 1.81 16.57 -1.37
C ALA A 66 2.38 17.52 -0.31
N ALA A 67 2.67 17.02 0.90
CA ALA A 67 3.28 17.80 1.97
C ALA A 67 4.66 18.35 1.55
N ARG A 68 5.49 17.52 0.90
CA ARG A 68 6.80 17.96 0.39
C ARG A 68 6.69 19.09 -0.63
N ARG A 69 5.72 19.01 -1.55
CA ARG A 69 5.49 20.08 -2.54
C ARG A 69 5.09 21.40 -1.87
N ALA A 70 4.20 21.36 -0.88
CA ALA A 70 3.78 22.55 -0.15
C ALA A 70 4.94 23.22 0.60
N LEU A 71 5.78 22.42 1.27
CA LEU A 71 6.97 22.94 1.96
C LEU A 71 7.99 23.54 0.98
N SER A 72 8.15 22.95 -0.21
CA SER A 72 9.03 23.50 -1.24
C SER A 72 8.51 24.83 -1.79
N SER A 73 7.20 24.96 -2.04
CA SER A 73 6.61 26.19 -2.57
C SER A 73 6.65 27.35 -1.57
N ASP A 74 6.61 27.06 -0.28
CA ASP A 74 6.75 28.08 0.77
C ASP A 74 8.20 28.55 0.93
N ALA A 75 9.19 27.71 0.58
CA ALA A 75 10.61 28.08 0.65
C ALA A 75 11.05 29.03 -0.49
N ASP A 76 10.31 29.05 -1.60
CA ASP A 76 10.60 29.87 -2.78
C ASP A 76 9.93 31.27 -2.74
N ARG A 77 9.25 31.62 -1.63
CA ARG A 77 8.50 32.88 -1.45
C ARG A 77 9.20 33.85 -0.51
#